data_AF-A0A7C5SPY9-F1
#
_entry.id   AF-A0A7C5SPY9-F1
#
_cell.length_a   1.000
_cell.length_b   1.000
_cell.length_c   1.000
_cell.angle_alpha   90.00
_cell.angle_beta   90.00
_cell.angle_gamma   90.00
#
_symmetry.space_group_name_H-M   'P 1'
#
loop_
_entity.id
_entity.type
_entity.pdbx_description
1 polymer ?
#
loop_
_entity_poly.entity_id
_entity_poly.type
_entity_poly.pdbx_seq_one_letter_code
_entity_poly.pdbx_strand_id
1 'polypeptide(L)'
;MMGSSDEAIRLSGNFGRVTGSHLHFGFTILEYTVNTLDFVNKINAIFWRTRLKKKSLLQYILYLFMALFFAGCLSKYPMGLSKEQWLQLSQQEQLKLTKQQQMLDHEIALKREKQRELALEIELKKQQRIDALYQNATIGDTIVLNFESGYAINSKQKLPIIPQGVILARGETKEIDLQLQRGRQIRTQRVYLHYRNDGTQVEIALSPLNQRINKIVLLNSGKWRYGTKYQNQKLEVSKYSGLSRLNLSIRYHEATLKDRERYIIIPR
;
A
#
# COMPACT_ATOMS: atom_id res chain seq x y z
N MET A 1 34.88 -17.45 24.43
CA MET A 1 34.98 -18.34 23.24
C MET A 1 33.73 -18.11 22.41
N MET A 2 33.85 -17.46 21.25
CA MET A 2 32.74 -17.25 20.31
C MET A 2 32.78 -18.39 19.29
N GLY A 3 31.76 -19.26 19.28
CA GLY A 3 31.61 -20.31 18.28
C GLY A 3 31.38 -19.72 16.89
N SER A 4 31.92 -20.38 15.86
CA SER A 4 31.67 -19.98 14.47
C SER A 4 30.19 -20.18 14.12
N SER A 5 29.60 -19.24 13.40
CA SER A 5 28.19 -19.25 12.97
C SER A 5 27.80 -20.37 12.01
N ASP A 6 28.77 -21.17 11.56
CA ASP A 6 28.63 -22.08 10.42
C ASP A 6 28.65 -23.56 10.85
N GLU A 7 28.29 -23.84 12.09
CA GLU A 7 28.19 -25.21 12.59
C GLU A 7 26.95 -25.91 12.01
N ALA A 8 27.12 -27.10 11.43
CA ALA A 8 26.02 -27.85 10.84
C ALA A 8 25.11 -28.43 11.93
N ILE A 9 23.88 -27.92 12.03
CA ILE A 9 22.96 -28.27 13.13
C ILE A 9 22.09 -29.49 12.80
N ARG A 10 21.74 -29.73 11.51
CA ARG A 10 20.97 -30.90 11.00
C ARG A 10 20.79 -30.84 9.47
N LEU A 11 20.37 -31.97 8.89
CA LEU A 11 19.95 -32.06 7.48
C LEU A 11 18.45 -31.73 7.31
N SER A 12 18.08 -31.13 6.18
CA SER A 12 16.68 -30.89 5.81
C SER A 12 15.92 -32.19 5.50
N GLY A 13 14.60 -32.21 5.71
CA GLY A 13 13.76 -33.39 5.44
C GLY A 13 12.31 -33.04 5.10
N ASN A 14 11.42 -34.03 5.15
CA ASN A 14 9.98 -33.89 4.83
C ASN A 14 9.08 -34.35 6.01
N PHE A 15 9.51 -34.08 7.24
CA PHE A 15 8.82 -34.53 8.45
C PHE A 15 7.81 -33.45 8.93
N GLY A 16 6.57 -33.85 9.20
CA GLY A 16 5.49 -32.96 9.69
C GLY A 16 4.41 -32.66 8.64
N ARG A 17 3.64 -31.57 8.82
CA ARG A 17 2.53 -31.19 7.92
C ARG A 17 3.05 -30.39 6.72
N VAL A 18 3.55 -31.09 5.71
CA VAL A 18 4.23 -30.52 4.54
C VAL A 18 3.83 -31.26 3.26
N THR A 19 3.84 -30.56 2.12
CA THR A 19 3.46 -31.11 0.79
C THR A 19 4.66 -31.54 -0.06
N GLY A 20 5.89 -31.47 0.46
CA GLY A 20 7.12 -31.83 -0.23
C GLY A 20 8.36 -31.41 0.55
N SER A 21 9.53 -31.90 0.18
CA SER A 21 10.80 -31.65 0.89
C SER A 21 11.20 -30.17 0.84
N HIS A 22 11.17 -29.48 1.99
CA HIS A 22 11.64 -28.12 2.13
C HIS A 22 12.09 -27.85 3.58
N LEU A 23 12.95 -26.84 3.76
CA LEU A 23 13.37 -26.39 5.09
C LEU A 23 12.44 -25.26 5.56
N HIS A 24 11.68 -25.48 6.63
CA HIS A 24 10.92 -24.43 7.26
C HIS A 24 11.79 -23.66 8.25
N PHE A 25 12.11 -22.41 7.92
CA PHE A 25 12.96 -21.54 8.76
C PHE A 25 12.16 -20.33 9.23
N GLY A 26 11.97 -20.24 10.55
CA GLY A 26 11.16 -19.22 11.19
C GLY A 26 11.84 -18.66 12.44
N PHE A 27 11.61 -17.37 12.70
CA PHE A 27 11.96 -16.77 13.98
C PHE A 27 10.69 -16.51 14.79
N THR A 28 10.76 -16.79 16.08
CA THR A 28 9.76 -16.38 17.06
C THR A 28 10.45 -15.50 18.07
N ILE A 29 9.88 -14.33 18.33
CA ILE A 29 10.38 -13.42 19.37
C ILE A 29 9.27 -13.32 20.40
N LEU A 30 9.56 -13.81 21.61
CA LEU A 30 8.54 -14.06 22.63
C LEU A 30 7.47 -15.04 22.11
N GLU A 31 6.24 -14.56 21.89
CA GLU A 31 5.09 -15.36 21.43
C GLU A 31 4.63 -15.00 20.00
N TYR A 32 5.34 -14.10 19.31
CA TYR A 32 4.96 -13.66 17.96
C TYR A 32 5.87 -14.28 16.90
N THR A 33 5.27 -14.95 15.92
CA THR A 33 5.95 -15.34 14.68
C THR A 33 6.25 -14.10 13.86
N VAL A 34 7.52 -13.85 13.58
CA VAL A 34 7.96 -12.71 12.78
C VAL A 34 8.26 -13.14 11.35
N ASN A 35 8.11 -12.21 10.40
CA ASN A 35 8.56 -12.45 9.05
C ASN A 35 10.10 -12.60 9.05
N THR A 36 10.56 -13.81 8.78
CA THR A 36 11.98 -14.19 8.86
C THR A 36 12.89 -13.28 8.04
N LEU A 37 12.52 -13.01 6.78
CA LEU A 37 13.37 -12.26 5.87
C LEU A 37 13.44 -10.77 6.23
N ASP A 38 12.31 -10.18 6.62
CA ASP A 38 12.24 -8.80 7.09
C ASP A 38 13.02 -8.63 8.42
N PHE A 39 12.90 -9.60 9.33
CA PHE A 39 13.64 -9.60 10.59
C PHE A 39 15.16 -9.67 10.35
N VAL A 40 15.62 -10.63 9.55
CA VAL A 40 17.05 -10.77 9.21
C VAL A 40 17.58 -9.50 8.56
N ASN A 41 16.82 -8.90 7.62
CA ASN A 41 17.23 -7.67 6.96
C ASN A 41 17.33 -6.48 7.93
N LYS A 42 16.39 -6.34 8.87
CA LYS A 42 16.41 -5.29 9.89
C LYS A 42 17.56 -5.47 10.88
N ILE A 43 17.76 -6.69 11.38
CA ILE A 43 18.89 -7.04 12.27
C ILE A 43 20.20 -6.77 11.54
N ASN A 44 20.32 -7.21 10.28
CA ASN A 44 21.53 -6.97 9.50
C ASN A 44 21.77 -5.47 9.29
N ALA A 45 20.74 -4.68 9.00
CA ALA A 45 20.86 -3.23 8.86
C ALA A 45 21.25 -2.51 10.16
N ILE A 46 20.95 -3.10 11.32
CA ILE A 46 21.33 -2.56 12.63
C ILE A 46 22.77 -2.96 12.97
N PHE A 47 23.09 -4.25 12.90
CA PHE A 47 24.35 -4.81 13.40
C PHE A 47 25.51 -4.68 12.41
N TRP A 48 25.28 -4.72 11.09
CA TRP A 48 26.35 -4.51 10.10
C TRP A 48 26.69 -3.04 9.87
N ARG A 49 25.72 -2.12 10.09
CA ARG A 49 25.98 -0.67 10.03
C ARG A 49 26.80 -0.18 11.22
N THR A 50 26.94 -1.00 12.27
CA THR A 50 27.76 -0.74 13.45
C THR A 50 29.18 -1.31 13.38
N ARG A 51 29.63 -1.82 12.23
CA ARG A 51 31.05 -2.15 12.03
C ARG A 51 31.89 -0.85 11.99
N LEU A 52 32.35 -0.47 13.19
CA LEU A 52 33.48 0.41 13.51
C LEU A 52 33.33 1.91 13.17
N LYS A 53 32.59 2.63 14.02
CA LYS A 53 33.12 3.89 14.58
C LYS A 53 33.14 3.71 16.09
N LYS A 54 34.27 4.01 16.76
CA LYS A 54 34.36 4.04 18.23
C LYS A 54 33.28 4.99 18.74
N LYS A 55 32.13 4.46 19.13
CA LYS A 55 31.05 5.23 19.76
C LYS A 55 31.45 5.46 21.20
N SER A 56 31.36 6.71 21.66
CA SER A 56 31.70 7.06 23.04
C SER A 56 30.77 6.33 24.02
N LEU A 57 31.26 6.06 25.23
CA LEU A 57 30.49 5.46 26.34
C LEU A 57 29.12 6.16 26.52
N LEU A 58 29.09 7.48 26.30
CA LEU A 58 27.90 8.33 26.36
C LEU A 58 26.78 7.88 25.41
N GLN A 59 27.14 7.39 24.23
CA GLN A 59 26.17 6.96 23.22
C GLN A 59 25.52 5.63 23.58
N TYR A 60 26.25 4.74 24.26
CA TYR A 60 25.69 3.50 24.82
C TYR A 60 24.76 3.79 26.00
N ILE A 61 25.13 4.73 26.88
CA ILE A 61 24.28 5.18 27.98
C ILE A 61 22.96 5.76 27.44
N LEU A 62 23.02 6.56 26.36
CA LEU A 62 21.82 7.11 25.72
C LEU A 62 20.91 6.02 25.14
N TYR A 63 21.48 4.99 24.47
CA TYR A 63 20.69 3.86 23.97
C TYR A 63 20.06 3.04 25.10
N LEU A 64 20.77 2.84 26.22
CA LEU A 64 20.25 2.16 27.40
C LEU A 64 19.08 2.94 28.02
N PHE A 65 19.23 4.26 28.17
CA PHE A 65 18.18 5.13 28.70
C PHE A 65 16.93 5.13 27.80
N MET A 66 17.14 5.18 26.48
CA MET A 66 16.05 5.09 25.51
C MET A 66 15.35 3.73 25.57
N ALA A 67 16.10 2.63 25.72
CA ALA A 67 15.52 1.29 25.89
C ALA A 67 14.70 1.15 27.20
N LEU A 68 15.19 1.71 28.31
CA LEU A 68 14.48 1.75 29.59
C LEU A 68 13.19 2.58 29.50
N PHE A 69 13.20 3.67 28.74
CA PHE A 69 12.01 4.51 28.53
C PHE A 69 10.88 3.77 27.79
N PHE A 70 11.23 2.92 26.82
CA PHE A 70 10.23 2.11 26.10
C PHE A 70 9.72 0.89 26.90
N ALA A 71 10.47 0.42 27.91
CA ALA A 71 10.03 -0.70 28.75
C ALA A 71 8.89 -0.33 29.72
N GLY A 72 8.69 0.97 30.02
CA GLY A 72 7.65 1.46 30.93
C GLY A 72 6.22 1.47 30.36
N CYS A 73 6.04 1.32 29.04
CA CYS A 73 4.71 1.31 28.40
C CYS A 73 4.00 -0.06 28.41
N LEU A 74 4.49 -1.01 29.19
CA LEU A 74 4.04 -2.42 29.21
C LEU A 74 3.38 -2.80 30.54
N SER A 75 2.65 -1.90 31.21
CA SER A 75 1.88 -2.29 32.40
C SER A 75 0.75 -3.25 32.00
N LYS A 76 0.97 -4.53 32.31
CA LYS A 76 0.14 -5.70 31.94
C LYS A 76 -0.95 -6.00 33.00
N TYR A 77 -1.50 -4.97 33.65
CA TYR A 77 -2.54 -5.11 34.68
C TYR A 77 -3.90 -4.62 34.14
N PRO A 78 -5.02 -5.27 34.53
CA PRO A 78 -6.33 -4.97 33.96
C PRO A 78 -6.77 -3.53 34.22
N MET A 79 -7.55 -2.97 33.30
CA MET A 79 -8.09 -1.61 33.32
C MET A 79 -7.06 -0.48 33.47
N GLY A 80 -5.78 -0.73 33.16
CA GLY A 80 -4.73 0.29 33.22
C GLY A 80 -4.24 0.60 34.63
N LEU A 81 -4.49 -0.28 35.61
CA LEU A 81 -3.97 -0.14 36.97
C LEU A 81 -2.44 -0.24 37.03
N SER A 82 -1.82 0.45 37.99
CA SER A 82 -0.41 0.22 38.31
C SER A 82 -0.22 -1.09 39.09
N LYS A 83 0.99 -1.64 39.08
CA LYS A 83 1.34 -2.85 39.85
C LYS A 83 1.05 -2.69 41.34
N GLU A 84 1.35 -1.52 41.89
CA GLU A 84 1.17 -1.20 43.31
C GLU A 84 -0.31 -1.16 43.68
N GLN A 85 -1.14 -0.53 42.83
CA GLN A 85 -2.59 -0.49 43.00
C GLN A 85 -3.20 -1.89 42.89
N TRP A 86 -2.69 -2.73 41.99
CA TRP A 86 -3.15 -4.11 41.84
C TRP A 86 -2.87 -4.97 43.07
N LEU A 87 -1.67 -4.85 43.64
CA LEU A 87 -1.25 -5.60 44.83
C LEU A 87 -1.98 -5.18 46.11
N GLN A 88 -2.55 -3.98 46.15
CA GLN A 88 -3.35 -3.49 47.28
C GLN A 88 -4.79 -4.02 47.28
N LEU A 89 -5.27 -4.57 46.16
CA LEU A 89 -6.61 -5.12 46.05
C LEU A 89 -6.71 -6.51 46.70
N SER A 90 -7.88 -6.82 47.25
CA SER A 90 -8.18 -8.16 47.73
C SER A 90 -8.23 -9.18 46.57
N GLN A 91 -8.01 -10.46 46.86
CA GLN A 91 -8.03 -11.51 45.85
C GLN A 91 -9.38 -11.62 45.11
N GLN A 92 -10.49 -11.31 45.80
CA GLN A 92 -11.82 -11.28 45.20
C GLN A 92 -12.00 -10.09 44.23
N GLU A 93 -11.46 -8.92 44.55
CA GLU A 93 -11.50 -7.73 43.68
C GLU A 93 -10.62 -7.92 42.45
N GLN A 94 -9.44 -8.51 42.62
CA GLN A 94 -8.57 -8.87 41.49
C GLN A 94 -9.29 -9.79 40.51
N LEU A 95 -9.93 -10.87 41.00
CA LEU A 95 -10.72 -11.78 40.16
C LEU A 95 -11.86 -11.07 39.42
N LYS A 96 -12.57 -10.15 40.09
CA LYS A 96 -13.66 -9.37 39.49
C LYS A 96 -13.15 -8.48 38.35
N LEU A 97 -12.06 -7.75 38.57
CA LEU A 97 -11.49 -6.86 37.56
C LEU A 97 -10.90 -7.62 36.37
N THR A 98 -10.24 -8.76 36.61
CA THR A 98 -9.77 -9.62 35.52
C THR A 98 -10.93 -10.12 34.66
N LYS A 99 -12.03 -10.58 35.27
CA LYS A 99 -13.23 -11.00 34.53
C LYS A 99 -13.84 -9.85 33.73
N GLN A 100 -13.93 -8.66 34.31
CA GLN A 100 -14.43 -7.47 33.61
C GLN A 100 -13.52 -7.08 32.43
N GLN A 101 -12.20 -7.13 32.59
CA GLN A 101 -11.26 -6.89 31.50
C GLN A 101 -11.41 -7.92 30.38
N GLN A 102 -11.53 -9.21 30.72
CA GLN A 102 -11.75 -10.26 29.72
C GLN A 102 -13.04 -10.05 28.92
N MET A 103 -14.12 -9.64 29.57
CA MET A 103 -15.38 -9.32 28.89
C MET A 103 -15.23 -8.12 27.94
N LEU A 104 -14.57 -7.04 28.38
CA LEU A 104 -14.29 -5.88 27.53
C LEU A 104 -13.40 -6.23 26.33
N ASP A 105 -12.33 -6.99 26.56
CA ASP A 105 -11.41 -7.42 25.51
C ASP A 105 -12.12 -8.31 24.49
N HIS A 106 -13.00 -9.20 24.95
CA HIS A 106 -13.84 -10.03 24.09
C HIS A 106 -14.80 -9.19 23.25
N GLU A 107 -15.49 -8.20 23.83
CA GLU A 107 -16.35 -7.28 23.07
C GLU A 107 -15.59 -6.46 22.03
N ILE A 108 -14.39 -5.97 22.39
CA ILE A 108 -13.53 -5.23 21.48
C ILE A 108 -13.06 -6.14 20.34
N ALA A 109 -12.68 -7.38 20.64
CA ALA A 109 -12.29 -8.37 19.64
C ALA A 109 -13.45 -8.65 18.66
N LEU A 110 -14.66 -8.90 19.16
CA LEU A 110 -15.85 -9.11 18.34
C LEU A 110 -16.18 -7.88 17.47
N LYS A 111 -16.10 -6.67 18.02
CA LYS A 111 -16.31 -5.43 17.25
C LYS A 111 -15.29 -5.29 16.13
N ARG A 112 -14.01 -5.58 16.41
CA ARG A 112 -12.93 -5.54 15.41
C ARG A 112 -13.11 -6.60 14.33
N GLU A 113 -13.56 -7.79 14.69
CA GLU A 113 -13.86 -8.87 13.74
C GLU A 113 -15.00 -8.46 12.80
N LYS A 114 -16.14 -8.01 13.34
CA LYS A 114 -17.27 -7.51 12.54
C LYS A 114 -16.87 -6.35 11.62
N GLN A 115 -16.03 -5.43 12.10
CA GLN A 115 -15.50 -4.34 11.27
C GLN A 115 -14.62 -4.83 10.12
N ARG A 116 -13.81 -5.87 10.35
CA ARG A 116 -12.99 -6.50 9.31
C ARG A 116 -13.85 -7.21 8.28
N GLU A 117 -14.85 -7.98 8.71
CA GLU A 117 -15.79 -8.66 7.82
C GLU A 117 -16.52 -7.66 6.92
N LEU A 118 -17.06 -6.59 7.51
CA LEU A 118 -17.74 -5.53 6.76
C LEU A 118 -16.79 -4.84 5.76
N ALA A 119 -15.55 -4.57 6.16
CA ALA A 119 -14.56 -3.97 5.26
C ALA A 119 -14.22 -4.89 4.08
N LEU A 120 -14.10 -6.19 4.33
CA LEU A 120 -13.87 -7.20 3.28
C LEU A 120 -15.07 -7.29 2.33
N GLU A 121 -16.30 -7.28 2.85
CA GLU A 121 -17.51 -7.31 2.04
C GLU A 121 -17.63 -6.08 1.13
N ILE A 122 -17.33 -4.89 1.67
CA ILE A 122 -17.32 -3.63 0.89
C ILE A 122 -16.29 -3.70 -0.24
N GLU A 123 -15.07 -4.15 0.05
CA GLU A 123 -14.03 -4.24 -0.97
C GLU A 123 -14.37 -5.27 -2.05
N LEU A 124 -14.95 -6.41 -1.66
CA LEU A 124 -15.38 -7.45 -2.59
C LEU A 124 -16.50 -6.96 -3.51
N LYS A 125 -17.52 -6.29 -2.96
CA LYS A 125 -18.60 -5.67 -3.77
C LYS A 125 -18.04 -4.61 -4.72
N LYS A 126 -17.08 -3.81 -4.26
CA LYS A 126 -16.41 -2.80 -5.08
C LYS A 126 -15.63 -3.45 -6.23
N GLN A 127 -14.89 -4.53 -5.96
CA GLN A 127 -14.13 -5.25 -6.98
C GLN A 127 -15.08 -5.88 -8.02
N GLN A 128 -16.12 -6.59 -7.58
CA GLN A 128 -17.13 -7.17 -8.47
C GLN A 128 -17.79 -6.11 -9.37
N ARG A 129 -18.11 -4.93 -8.81
CA ARG A 129 -18.64 -3.81 -9.58
C ARG A 129 -17.65 -3.34 -10.66
N ILE A 130 -16.37 -3.21 -10.34
CA ILE A 130 -15.33 -2.80 -11.29
C ILE A 130 -15.15 -3.87 -12.38
N ASP A 131 -15.10 -5.15 -12.01
CA ASP A 131 -14.97 -6.26 -12.97
C ASP A 131 -16.17 -6.31 -13.93
N ALA A 132 -17.38 -6.07 -13.43
CA ALA A 132 -18.58 -5.97 -14.26
C ALA A 132 -18.50 -4.78 -15.25
N LEU A 133 -17.95 -3.63 -14.83
CA LEU A 133 -17.72 -2.50 -15.72
C LEU A 133 -16.69 -2.80 -16.81
N TYR A 134 -15.70 -3.64 -16.54
CA TYR A 134 -14.74 -4.08 -17.56
C TYR A 134 -15.35 -5.07 -18.57
N GLN A 135 -16.23 -5.96 -18.10
CA GLN A 135 -16.86 -6.97 -18.96
C GLN A 135 -18.01 -6.40 -19.81
N ASN A 136 -18.85 -5.54 -19.23
CA ASN A 136 -20.07 -5.01 -19.83
C ASN A 136 -20.04 -3.48 -19.94
N ALA A 137 -18.91 -2.92 -20.37
CA ALA A 137 -18.69 -1.48 -20.41
C ALA A 137 -19.65 -0.77 -21.39
N THR A 138 -20.50 0.12 -20.88
CA THR A 138 -21.19 1.10 -21.73
C THR A 138 -20.31 2.34 -21.96
N ILE A 139 -20.74 3.22 -22.88
CA ILE A 139 -20.00 4.44 -23.18
C ILE A 139 -19.84 5.29 -21.90
N GLY A 140 -18.59 5.55 -21.54
CA GLY A 140 -18.26 6.35 -20.35
C GLY A 140 -18.11 5.53 -19.06
N ASP A 141 -18.32 4.22 -19.08
CA ASP A 141 -18.00 3.36 -17.95
C ASP A 141 -16.51 3.10 -17.84
N THR A 142 -15.86 2.95 -19.00
CA THR A 142 -14.42 2.82 -19.11
C THR A 142 -13.85 3.91 -20.01
N ILE A 143 -12.65 4.35 -19.66
CA ILE A 143 -11.87 5.36 -20.40
C ILE A 143 -10.51 4.78 -20.73
N VAL A 144 -9.91 5.28 -21.81
CA VAL A 144 -8.50 5.09 -22.12
C VAL A 144 -7.80 6.41 -21.84
N LEU A 145 -6.86 6.40 -20.89
CA LEU A 145 -5.94 7.49 -20.61
C LEU A 145 -4.58 7.14 -21.20
N ASN A 146 -4.12 7.95 -22.15
CA ASN A 146 -2.80 7.83 -22.75
C ASN A 146 -1.87 8.87 -22.17
N PHE A 147 -0.72 8.42 -21.73
CA PHE A 147 0.46 9.24 -21.49
C PHE A 147 1.19 9.31 -22.83
N GLU A 148 1.07 10.42 -23.57
CA GLU A 148 1.70 10.56 -24.90
C GLU A 148 3.16 11.00 -24.77
N SER A 149 3.44 11.93 -23.85
CA SER A 149 4.79 12.37 -23.53
C SER A 149 4.82 13.14 -22.22
N GLY A 150 6.03 13.43 -21.74
CA GLY A 150 6.27 14.27 -20.57
C GLY A 150 7.51 13.80 -19.82
N TYR A 151 7.72 14.36 -18.63
CA TYR A 151 8.89 14.04 -17.82
C TYR A 151 8.50 13.74 -16.39
N ALA A 152 9.08 12.69 -15.83
CA ALA A 152 9.14 12.51 -14.39
C ALA A 152 10.36 13.27 -13.83
N ILE A 153 10.14 14.08 -12.80
CA ILE A 153 11.19 14.80 -12.09
C ILE A 153 11.52 14.02 -10.83
N ASN A 154 12.73 13.45 -10.78
CA ASN A 154 13.34 13.01 -9.53
C ASN A 154 14.32 14.10 -9.07
N SER A 155 14.63 14.13 -7.77
CA SER A 155 15.56 15.05 -7.08
C SER A 155 16.87 15.39 -7.81
N LYS A 156 17.31 14.56 -8.76
CA LYS A 156 18.57 14.75 -9.50
C LYS A 156 18.42 14.79 -11.03
N GLN A 157 17.31 14.32 -11.60
CA GLN A 157 17.19 14.09 -13.04
C GLN A 157 15.74 14.20 -13.54
N LYS A 158 15.58 14.75 -14.74
CA LYS A 158 14.33 14.70 -15.50
C LYS A 158 14.38 13.50 -16.45
N LEU A 159 13.49 12.54 -16.27
CA LEU A 159 13.43 11.33 -17.08
C LEU A 159 12.19 11.38 -17.97
N PRO A 160 12.32 11.27 -19.30
CA PRO A 160 11.18 11.26 -20.20
C PRO A 160 10.31 10.02 -19.99
N ILE A 161 9.00 10.21 -20.05
CA ILE A 161 7.98 9.17 -19.94
C ILE A 161 7.86 8.46 -21.29
N ILE A 162 7.86 7.14 -21.26
CA ILE A 162 7.58 6.30 -22.43
C ILE A 162 6.07 6.29 -22.66
N PRO A 163 5.59 6.47 -23.91
CA PRO A 163 4.17 6.50 -24.17
C PRO A 163 3.46 5.22 -23.75
N GLN A 164 2.39 5.35 -22.97
CA GLN A 164 1.61 4.20 -22.50
C GLN A 164 0.14 4.54 -22.32
N GLY A 165 -0.74 3.61 -22.71
CA GLY A 165 -2.19 3.70 -22.53
C GLY A 165 -2.65 2.87 -21.35
N VAL A 166 -3.59 3.41 -20.58
CA VAL A 166 -4.18 2.72 -19.42
C VAL A 166 -5.69 2.82 -19.49
N ILE A 167 -6.35 1.68 -19.31
CA ILE A 167 -7.81 1.61 -19.21
C ILE A 167 -8.20 1.71 -17.73
N LEU A 168 -9.18 2.57 -17.45
CA LEU A 168 -9.75 2.79 -16.12
C LEU A 168 -11.27 2.65 -16.18
N ALA A 169 -11.84 1.96 -15.20
CA ALA A 169 -13.28 1.87 -14.97
C ALA A 169 -13.76 2.96 -14.00
N ARG A 170 -15.02 3.35 -14.11
CA ARG A 170 -15.62 4.38 -13.26
C ARG A 170 -15.60 3.96 -11.78
N GLY A 171 -15.01 4.80 -10.95
CA GLY A 171 -14.82 4.54 -9.53
C GLY A 171 -13.60 3.69 -9.18
N GLU A 172 -12.79 3.31 -10.16
CA GLU A 172 -11.55 2.58 -9.93
C GLU A 172 -10.44 3.53 -9.46
N THR A 173 -9.65 3.05 -8.50
CA THR A 173 -8.32 3.60 -8.23
C THR A 173 -7.30 2.55 -8.66
N LYS A 174 -6.52 2.86 -9.68
CA LYS A 174 -5.53 1.95 -10.27
C LYS A 174 -4.13 2.43 -9.99
N GLU A 175 -3.29 1.55 -9.48
CA GLU A 175 -1.86 1.75 -9.35
C GLU A 175 -1.17 1.30 -10.64
N ILE A 176 -0.37 2.18 -11.23
CA ILE A 176 0.41 1.89 -12.42
C ILE A 176 1.87 2.28 -12.22
N ASP A 177 2.76 1.58 -12.93
CA ASP A 177 4.14 1.96 -13.08
C ASP A 177 4.32 2.68 -14.42
N LEU A 178 4.54 3.99 -14.37
CA LEU A 178 4.96 4.75 -15.55
C LEU A 178 6.38 4.36 -15.93
N GLN A 179 6.56 3.93 -17.17
CA GLN A 179 7.89 3.63 -17.70
C GLN A 179 8.63 4.91 -18.09
N LEU A 180 9.88 5.02 -17.67
CA LEU A 180 10.74 6.18 -17.85
C LEU A 180 12.02 5.77 -18.57
N GLN A 181 12.44 6.56 -19.55
CA GLN A 181 13.68 6.31 -20.29
C GLN A 181 14.87 6.98 -19.60
N ARG A 182 15.94 6.23 -19.32
CA ARG A 182 17.22 6.74 -18.85
C ARG A 182 18.37 6.20 -19.71
N GLY A 183 18.70 6.90 -20.79
CA GLY A 183 19.70 6.42 -21.74
C GLY A 183 19.23 5.12 -22.40
N ARG A 184 19.91 4.00 -22.13
CA ARG A 184 19.52 2.64 -22.57
C ARG A 184 18.71 1.84 -21.54
N GLN A 185 18.52 2.37 -20.33
CA GLN A 185 17.80 1.69 -19.24
C GLN A 185 16.37 2.21 -19.10
N ILE A 186 15.46 1.33 -18.69
CA ILE A 186 14.10 1.70 -18.29
C ILE A 186 14.05 1.79 -16.75
N ARG A 187 13.39 2.84 -16.26
CA ARG A 187 13.03 3.01 -14.85
C ARG A 187 11.52 3.08 -14.73
N THR A 188 10.99 2.85 -13.54
CA THR A 188 9.56 2.97 -13.27
C THR A 188 9.29 4.04 -12.23
N GLN A 189 8.14 4.69 -12.36
CA GLN A 189 7.60 5.62 -11.38
C GLN A 189 6.15 5.23 -11.08
N ARG A 190 5.87 4.93 -9.81
CA ARG A 190 4.53 4.60 -9.37
C ARG A 190 3.62 5.81 -9.43
N VAL A 191 2.44 5.62 -10.01
CA VAL A 191 1.38 6.62 -10.16
C VAL A 191 0.03 5.99 -9.87
N TYR A 192 -0.82 6.74 -9.19
CA TYR A 192 -2.18 6.36 -8.86
C TYR A 192 -3.14 7.15 -9.73
N LEU A 193 -4.01 6.43 -10.42
CA LEU A 193 -5.05 6.98 -11.27
C LEU A 193 -6.40 6.72 -10.61
N HIS A 194 -7.23 7.73 -10.49
CA HIS A 194 -8.60 7.55 -9.99
C HIS A 194 -9.59 8.16 -10.96
N TYR A 195 -10.48 7.32 -11.47
CA TYR A 195 -11.63 7.78 -12.22
C TYR A 195 -12.81 7.89 -11.28
N ARG A 196 -13.34 9.10 -11.08
CA ARG A 196 -14.36 9.36 -10.06
C ARG A 196 -15.67 8.61 -10.36
N ASN A 197 -16.40 8.23 -9.30
CA ASN A 197 -17.68 7.50 -9.40
C ASN A 197 -18.75 8.23 -10.25
N ASP A 198 -18.73 9.55 -10.29
CA ASP A 198 -19.66 10.39 -11.06
C ASP A 198 -19.25 10.55 -12.54
N GLY A 199 -18.07 10.06 -12.92
CA GLY A 199 -17.56 10.16 -14.29
C GLY A 199 -17.09 11.57 -14.68
N THR A 200 -17.01 12.52 -13.74
CA THR A 200 -16.73 13.93 -14.05
C THR A 200 -15.25 14.26 -14.15
N GLN A 201 -14.37 13.46 -13.54
CA GLN A 201 -12.94 13.74 -13.56
C GLN A 201 -12.06 12.50 -13.37
N VAL A 202 -10.84 12.59 -13.88
CA VAL A 202 -9.73 11.66 -13.60
C VAL A 202 -8.66 12.38 -12.82
N GLU A 203 -8.18 11.74 -11.77
CA GLU A 203 -7.12 12.25 -10.91
C GLU A 203 -5.86 11.43 -11.07
N ILE A 204 -4.71 12.10 -11.15
CA ILE A 204 -3.39 11.48 -11.26
C ILE A 204 -2.53 11.98 -10.09
N ALA A 205 -2.00 11.07 -9.29
CA ALA A 205 -1.14 11.39 -8.15
C ALA A 205 0.07 10.45 -8.05
N LEU A 206 1.15 10.93 -7.44
CA LEU A 206 2.37 10.14 -7.16
C LEU A 206 2.30 9.38 -5.84
N SER A 207 1.16 9.40 -5.18
CA SER A 207 0.95 8.80 -3.86
C SER A 207 -0.52 8.40 -3.72
N PRO A 208 -0.85 7.52 -2.76
CA PRO A 208 -2.22 7.08 -2.54
C PRO A 208 -3.17 8.27 -2.35
N LEU A 209 -4.32 8.24 -3.04
CA LEU A 209 -5.25 9.37 -3.18
C LEU A 209 -6.09 9.68 -1.93
N ASN A 210 -5.77 9.06 -0.80
CA ASN A 210 -6.37 9.32 0.51
C ASN A 210 -5.60 10.37 1.34
N GLN A 211 -4.49 10.90 0.81
CA GLN A 211 -3.68 11.92 1.46
C GLN A 211 -3.87 13.29 0.77
N ARG A 212 -3.83 14.39 1.52
CA ARG A 212 -3.86 15.77 0.99
C ARG A 212 -2.60 16.04 0.14
N ILE A 213 -2.63 15.64 -1.13
CA ILE A 213 -1.46 15.64 -2.03
C ILE A 213 -1.79 16.38 -3.32
N ASN A 214 -0.76 16.96 -3.93
CA ASN A 214 -0.84 17.54 -5.25
C ASN A 214 -1.23 16.48 -6.27
N LYS A 215 -2.37 16.71 -6.92
CA LYS A 215 -2.92 15.83 -7.95
C LYS A 215 -3.19 16.62 -9.22
N ILE A 216 -3.08 15.93 -10.34
CA ILE A 216 -3.47 16.45 -11.65
C ILE A 216 -4.92 16.02 -11.86
N VAL A 217 -5.79 16.97 -12.17
CA VAL A 217 -7.21 16.69 -12.40
C VAL A 217 -7.52 16.94 -13.87
N LEU A 218 -8.05 15.92 -14.54
CA LEU A 218 -8.57 15.99 -15.90
C LEU A 218 -10.10 16.03 -15.81
N LEU A 219 -10.70 17.16 -16.17
CA LEU A 219 -12.15 17.34 -16.11
C LEU A 219 -12.83 16.85 -17.38
N ASN A 220 -13.85 16.02 -17.22
CA ASN A 220 -14.74 15.60 -18.30
C ASN A 220 -15.63 16.78 -18.70
N SER A 221 -15.22 17.52 -19.73
CA SER A 221 -15.97 18.62 -20.34
C SER A 221 -17.02 18.15 -21.36
N GLY A 222 -17.40 16.87 -21.33
CA GLY A 222 -18.27 16.22 -22.33
C GLY A 222 -17.56 15.83 -23.63
N LYS A 223 -16.28 16.21 -23.80
CA LYS A 223 -15.49 15.98 -25.02
C LYS A 223 -14.75 14.64 -25.05
N TRP A 224 -14.76 13.86 -23.97
CA TRP A 224 -14.05 12.57 -23.92
C TRP A 224 -14.57 11.56 -24.93
N ARG A 225 -15.81 11.72 -25.43
CA ARG A 225 -16.35 10.89 -26.51
C ARG A 225 -15.52 10.97 -27.80
N TYR A 226 -14.95 12.12 -28.12
CA TYR A 226 -14.17 12.35 -29.35
C TYR A 226 -12.66 12.37 -29.09
N GLY A 227 -12.26 12.13 -27.85
CA GLY A 227 -10.91 12.37 -27.38
C GLY A 227 -10.71 13.82 -26.91
N THR A 228 -9.99 13.98 -25.82
CA THR A 228 -9.56 15.29 -25.32
C THR A 228 -8.07 15.23 -25.00
N LYS A 229 -7.32 16.19 -25.52
CA LYS A 229 -5.89 16.34 -25.23
C LYS A 229 -5.70 17.34 -24.10
N TYR A 230 -4.86 16.98 -23.15
CA TYR A 230 -4.45 17.83 -22.04
C TYR A 230 -2.95 18.03 -22.16
N GLN A 231 -2.54 19.28 -22.39
CA GLN A 231 -1.16 19.68 -22.28
C GLN A 231 -0.99 20.47 -21.01
N ASN A 232 -0.33 19.87 -20.02
CA ASN A 232 -0.08 20.57 -18.79
C ASN A 232 1.26 21.30 -18.86
N GLN A 233 1.21 22.57 -19.27
CA GLN A 233 2.41 23.41 -19.39
C GLN A 233 2.94 23.89 -18.04
N LYS A 234 2.12 23.88 -16.97
CA LYS A 234 2.50 24.32 -15.62
C LYS A 234 1.75 23.54 -14.53
N LEU A 235 2.23 22.34 -14.21
CA LEU A 235 2.07 21.81 -12.85
C LEU A 235 3.17 22.40 -11.99
N GLU A 236 3.10 23.71 -11.75
CA GLU A 236 3.80 24.30 -10.62
C GLU A 236 2.90 24.16 -9.40
N VAL A 237 2.77 22.93 -8.89
CA VAL A 237 2.20 22.74 -7.57
C VAL A 237 3.22 21.95 -6.75
N SER A 238 3.99 22.74 -6.01
CA SER A 238 5.08 22.40 -5.08
C SER A 238 6.33 21.77 -5.69
N LYS A 239 7.48 22.01 -5.03
CA LYS A 239 8.80 21.38 -5.26
C LYS A 239 8.79 19.83 -5.32
N TYR A 240 7.64 19.19 -5.14
CA TYR A 240 7.42 17.75 -5.12
C TYR A 240 6.54 17.22 -6.26
N SER A 241 6.15 18.05 -7.24
CA SER A 241 5.47 17.55 -8.45
C SER A 241 6.45 16.75 -9.31
N GLY A 242 6.60 15.47 -9.01
CA GLY A 242 7.49 14.56 -9.74
C GLY A 242 7.05 14.28 -11.19
N LEU A 243 6.09 15.02 -11.75
CA LEU A 243 5.67 14.96 -13.15
C LEU A 243 5.59 16.38 -13.73
N SER A 244 6.04 16.56 -14.99
CA SER A 244 6.06 17.86 -15.66
C SER A 244 5.88 17.73 -17.18
N ARG A 245 5.34 18.79 -17.80
CA ARG A 245 5.09 18.89 -19.26
C ARG A 245 4.37 17.66 -19.82
N LEU A 246 3.37 17.17 -19.10
CA LEU A 246 2.61 16.00 -19.53
C LEU A 246 1.74 16.37 -20.72
N ASN A 247 1.83 15.56 -21.76
CA ASN A 247 0.85 15.51 -22.84
C ASN A 247 0.04 14.24 -22.67
N LEU A 248 -1.24 14.40 -22.36
CA LEU A 248 -2.16 13.31 -22.09
C LEU A 248 -3.30 13.36 -23.11
N SER A 249 -3.78 12.20 -23.53
CA SER A 249 -5.06 12.11 -24.22
C SER A 249 -5.99 11.16 -23.50
N ILE A 250 -7.26 11.54 -23.41
CA ILE A 250 -8.30 10.72 -22.79
C ILE A 250 -9.46 10.56 -23.74
N ARG A 251 -10.01 9.36 -23.81
CA ARG A 251 -11.22 9.06 -24.57
C ARG A 251 -12.04 7.98 -23.89
N TYR A 252 -13.33 7.89 -24.21
CA TYR A 252 -14.11 6.71 -23.84
C TYR A 252 -13.55 5.46 -24.52
N HIS A 253 -13.52 4.36 -23.78
CA HIS A 253 -13.07 3.08 -24.29
C HIS A 253 -14.21 2.42 -25.09
N GLU A 254 -13.93 2.10 -26.35
CA GLU A 254 -14.94 1.70 -27.35
C GLU A 254 -15.31 0.20 -27.31
N ALA A 255 -15.20 -0.47 -26.16
CA ALA A 255 -15.56 -1.89 -26.04
C ALA A 255 -17.02 -2.22 -26.44
N THR A 256 -17.86 -1.22 -26.66
CA THR A 256 -19.27 -1.32 -27.07
C THR A 256 -19.56 -0.95 -28.53
N LEU A 257 -18.63 -1.12 -29.47
CA LEU A 257 -19.00 -1.10 -30.90
C LEU A 257 -19.92 -2.27 -31.32
N LYS A 258 -20.19 -3.24 -30.42
CA LYS A 258 -21.24 -4.27 -30.63
C LYS A 258 -22.66 -3.69 -30.81
N ASP A 259 -22.92 -2.43 -30.42
CA ASP A 259 -24.21 -1.78 -30.68
C ASP A 259 -24.25 -0.96 -31.99
N ARG A 260 -23.13 -0.84 -32.73
CA ARG A 260 -23.16 -0.20 -34.07
C ARG A 260 -23.68 -1.12 -35.17
N GLU A 261 -23.65 -2.44 -35.00
CA GLU A 261 -24.21 -3.37 -36.00
C GLU A 261 -25.74 -3.45 -35.96
N ARG A 262 -26.41 -2.86 -34.95
CA ARG A 262 -27.88 -2.85 -34.86
C ARG A 262 -28.57 -1.64 -35.49
N TYR A 263 -27.81 -0.63 -35.93
CA TYR A 263 -28.36 0.51 -36.64
C TYR A 263 -27.40 0.93 -37.75
N ILE A 264 -27.60 0.39 -38.96
CA ILE A 264 -27.53 1.04 -40.29
C ILE A 264 -27.74 -0.08 -41.32
N ILE A 265 -29.00 -0.37 -41.65
CA ILE A 265 -29.42 -0.67 -43.02
C ILE A 265 -30.76 0.05 -43.19
N ILE A 266 -30.71 1.32 -43.61
CA ILE A 266 -31.85 1.91 -44.31
C ILE A 266 -31.49 1.75 -45.79
N PRO A 267 -32.06 0.77 -46.51
CA PRO A 267 -31.87 0.70 -47.94
C PRO A 267 -32.58 1.91 -48.57
N ARG A 268 -31.85 2.62 -49.44
CA ARG A 268 -32.45 3.50 -50.44
C ARG A 268 -33.00 2.65 -51.57
#